data_AF-A0A967UED3-F1
#
_entry.id   AF-A0A967UED3-F1
#
_cell.length_a   1.000
_cell.length_b   1.000
_cell.length_c   1.000
_cell.angle_alpha   90.00
_cell.angle_beta   90.00
_cell.angle_gamma   90.00
#
_symmetry.space_group_name_H-M   'P 1'
#
loop_
_entity.id
_entity.type
_entity.pdbx_description
1 polymer ?
#
loop_
_entity_poly.entity_id
_entity_poly.type
_entity_poly.pdbx_seq_one_letter_code
_entity_poly.pdbx_strand_id
1 'polypeptide(L)'
;MRLHEVLWKEKFVNKIESKHEILIEEVEEVLFSKAYFLRAQKGIVKGEDLYVAYGQTGTGRYLTVFFIFKRKNVALPISAREMTKAERKFYEQKR
;
A
#
# COMPACT_ATOMS: atom_id res chain seq x y z
N MET A 1 -9.48 7.50 4.66
CA MET A 1 -8.61 8.18 3.67
C MET A 1 -9.08 7.81 2.28
N ARG A 2 -8.99 8.70 1.29
CA ARG A 2 -9.33 8.41 -0.11
C ARG A 2 -8.15 8.84 -0.97
N LEU A 3 -7.66 7.94 -1.81
CA LEU A 3 -6.59 8.21 -2.77
C LEU A 3 -7.19 8.53 -4.15
N HIS A 4 -6.52 9.37 -4.93
CA HIS A 4 -6.96 9.73 -6.29
C HIS A 4 -5.95 9.35 -7.37
N GLU A 5 -4.68 9.21 -7.01
CA GLU A 5 -3.59 8.99 -7.95
C GLU A 5 -2.47 8.19 -7.28
N VAL A 6 -1.77 7.38 -8.07
CA VAL A 6 -0.55 6.69 -7.66
C VAL A 6 0.63 7.26 -8.45
N LEU A 7 1.63 7.75 -7.72
CA LEU A 7 2.90 8.18 -8.28
C LEU A 7 3.88 7.01 -8.24
N TRP A 8 4.13 6.39 -9.39
CA TRP A 8 5.14 5.34 -9.50
C TRP A 8 6.54 5.89 -9.75
N LYS A 9 7.52 5.29 -9.08
CA LYS A 9 8.94 5.44 -9.43
C LYS A 9 9.48 4.09 -9.83
N GLU A 10 10.15 4.03 -10.97
CA GLU A 10 10.69 2.80 -11.56
C GLU A 10 11.49 1.95 -10.56
N LYS A 11 12.34 2.60 -9.75
CA LYS A 11 13.11 1.90 -8.70
C LYS A 11 12.25 1.13 -7.69
N PHE A 12 11.03 1.58 -7.41
CA PHE A 12 10.12 0.91 -6.48
C PHE A 12 9.29 -0.15 -7.21
N VAL A 13 8.88 0.11 -8.44
CA VAL A 13 8.22 -0.89 -9.30
C VAL A 13 9.12 -2.12 -9.43
N ASN A 14 10.35 -1.93 -9.92
CA ASN A 14 11.30 -3.02 -10.14
C ASN A 14 11.60 -3.78 -8.83
N LYS A 15 11.69 -3.06 -7.69
CA LYS A 15 11.91 -3.67 -6.38
C LYS A 15 10.72 -4.53 -5.95
N ILE A 16 9.49 -4.04 -6.13
CA ILE A 16 8.28 -4.74 -5.69
C ILE A 16 8.08 -6.00 -6.51
N GLU A 17 8.17 -5.87 -7.84
CA GLU A 17 8.03 -6.99 -8.76
C GLU A 17 9.12 -8.05 -8.51
N SER A 18 10.40 -7.66 -8.53
CA SER A 18 11.51 -8.62 -8.39
C SER A 18 11.63 -9.28 -7.01
N LYS A 19 11.21 -8.61 -5.92
CA LYS A 19 11.37 -9.15 -4.56
C LYS A 19 10.12 -9.83 -4.02
N HIS A 20 8.95 -9.46 -4.53
CA HIS A 20 7.69 -9.86 -3.92
C HIS A 20 6.69 -10.43 -4.92
N GLU A 21 7.00 -10.46 -6.22
CA GLU A 21 6.11 -10.99 -7.26
C GLU A 21 4.71 -10.37 -7.17
N ILE A 22 4.70 -9.06 -6.94
CA ILE A 22 3.50 -8.23 -6.87
C ILE A 22 3.54 -7.25 -8.04
N LEU A 23 2.47 -7.23 -8.81
CA LEU A 23 2.32 -6.33 -9.94
C LEU A 23 1.81 -4.95 -9.49
N ILE A 24 2.03 -3.93 -10.30
CA ILE A 24 1.58 -2.56 -9.98
C ILE A 24 0.06 -2.50 -9.86
N GLU A 25 -0.65 -3.28 -10.68
CA GLU A 25 -2.11 -3.36 -10.74
C GLU A 25 -2.68 -3.91 -9.44
N GLU A 26 -2.01 -4.88 -8.81
CA GLU A 26 -2.43 -5.42 -7.51
C GLU A 26 -2.27 -4.39 -6.39
N VAL A 27 -1.21 -3.59 -6.46
CA VAL A 27 -1.00 -2.48 -5.50
C VAL A 27 -2.07 -1.41 -5.68
N GLU A 28 -2.35 -1.02 -6.93
CA GLU A 28 -3.40 -0.05 -7.25
C GLU A 28 -4.77 -0.54 -6.82
N GLU A 29 -5.10 -1.81 -7.09
CA GLU A 29 -6.35 -2.43 -6.66
C GLU A 29 -6.52 -2.34 -5.14
N VAL A 30 -5.48 -2.64 -4.38
CA VAL A 30 -5.51 -2.50 -2.91
C VAL A 30 -5.71 -1.05 -2.51
N LEU A 31 -4.96 -0.11 -3.09
CA LEU A 31 -5.03 1.31 -2.71
C LEU A 31 -6.37 1.98 -3.06
N PHE A 32 -7.04 1.53 -4.13
CA PHE A 32 -8.29 2.11 -4.60
C PHE A 32 -9.55 1.32 -4.20
N SER A 33 -9.39 0.18 -3.53
CA SER A 33 -10.49 -0.62 -2.97
C SER A 33 -10.78 -0.25 -1.50
N LYS A 34 -11.49 -1.14 -0.78
CA LYS A 34 -11.77 -1.00 0.66
C LYS A 34 -10.56 -1.41 1.52
N ALA A 35 -9.41 -0.77 1.29
CA ALA A 35 -8.24 -0.95 2.12
C ALA A 35 -8.40 -0.28 3.49
N TYR A 36 -7.79 -0.91 4.49
CA TYR A 36 -7.63 -0.34 5.81
C TYR A 36 -6.30 0.40 5.90
N PHE A 37 -6.35 1.71 6.12
CA PHE A 37 -5.18 2.58 6.14
C PHE A 37 -4.75 2.93 7.57
N LEU A 38 -3.47 2.77 7.86
CA LEU A 38 -2.84 3.23 9.10
C LEU A 38 -1.66 4.13 8.79
N ARG A 39 -1.47 5.17 9.61
CA ARG A 39 -0.23 5.94 9.60
C ARG A 39 0.84 5.13 10.33
N ALA A 40 1.89 4.72 9.62
CA ALA A 40 2.97 3.91 10.15
C ALA A 40 4.05 4.77 10.83
N GLN A 41 4.43 5.89 10.22
CA GLN A 41 5.47 6.77 10.76
C GLN A 41 5.29 8.21 10.27
N LYS A 42 5.74 9.17 11.09
CA LYS A 42 5.90 10.56 10.64
C LYS A 42 6.97 10.63 9.55
N GLY A 43 6.67 11.36 8.48
CA GLY A 43 7.59 11.57 7.38
C GLY A 43 8.75 12.50 7.72
N ILE A 44 9.84 12.39 6.95
CA ILE A 44 10.95 13.33 7.00
C ILE A 44 10.50 14.69 6.43
N VAL A 45 9.70 14.67 5.35
CA VAL A 45 9.14 15.86 4.73
C VAL A 45 7.79 16.19 5.40
N LYS A 46 7.62 17.45 5.80
CA LYS A 46 6.39 17.90 6.46
C LYS A 46 5.16 17.68 5.56
N GLY A 47 4.23 16.89 6.05
CA GLY A 47 2.99 16.54 5.33
C GLY A 47 3.15 15.36 4.36
N GLU A 48 4.27 14.63 4.42
CA GLU A 48 4.49 13.39 3.66
C GLU A 48 4.76 12.22 4.61
N ASP A 49 3.75 11.84 5.39
CA ASP A 49 3.85 10.74 6.35
C ASP A 49 3.85 9.36 5.64
N LEU A 50 4.46 8.37 6.28
CA LEU A 50 4.45 6.99 5.82
C LEU A 50 3.14 6.32 6.28
N TYR A 51 2.41 5.76 5.33
CA TYR A 51 1.21 4.99 5.55
C TYR A 51 1.41 3.53 5.14
N VAL A 52 0.60 2.68 5.76
CA VAL A 52 0.40 1.29 5.37
C VAL A 52 -1.07 1.08 5.01
N ALA A 53 -1.31 0.42 3.89
CA ALA A 53 -2.61 -0.08 3.48
C ALA A 53 -2.64 -1.60 3.60
N TYR A 54 -3.70 -2.12 4.20
CA TYR A 54 -4.04 -3.53 4.20
C TYR A 54 -5.25 -3.74 3.30
N GLY A 55 -5.13 -4.61 2.29
CA GLY A 55 -6.25 -4.92 1.41
C GLY A 55 -6.17 -6.32 0.83
N GLN A 56 -7.26 -6.72 0.19
CA GLN A 56 -7.37 -7.96 -0.55
C GLN A 56 -7.60 -7.64 -2.03
N THR A 57 -6.83 -8.25 -2.92
CA THR A 57 -7.04 -8.19 -4.37
C THR A 57 -8.28 -8.99 -4.77
N GLY A 58 -8.78 -8.78 -5.99
CA GLY A 58 -9.91 -9.53 -6.56
C GLY A 58 -9.60 -11.01 -6.75
N THR A 59 -8.31 -11.36 -6.91
CA THR A 59 -7.81 -12.74 -6.95
C THR A 59 -7.68 -13.37 -5.56
N GLY A 60 -7.94 -12.61 -4.49
CA GLY A 60 -7.95 -13.09 -3.12
C GLY A 60 -6.62 -12.98 -2.37
N ARG A 61 -5.57 -12.38 -2.97
CA ARG A 61 -4.28 -12.15 -2.31
C ARG A 61 -4.41 -11.02 -1.29
N TYR A 62 -3.79 -11.20 -0.13
CA TYR A 62 -3.80 -10.21 0.95
C TYR A 62 -2.48 -9.46 0.95
N LEU A 63 -2.50 -8.16 0.68
CA LEU A 63 -1.29 -7.36 0.54
C LEU A 63 -1.19 -6.27 1.60
N THR A 64 0.04 -6.08 2.09
CA THR A 64 0.47 -4.92 2.86
C THR A 64 1.22 -3.97 1.92
N VAL A 65 0.68 -2.78 1.71
CA VAL A 65 1.29 -1.75 0.84
C VAL A 65 1.80 -0.59 1.70
N PHE A 66 3.08 -0.30 1.62
CA PHE A 66 3.70 0.87 2.24
C PHE A 66 3.84 2.00 1.21
N PHE A 67 3.33 3.18 1.55
CA PHE A 67 3.37 4.33 0.66
C PHE A 67 3.52 5.63 1.43
N ILE A 68 4.15 6.60 0.79
CA ILE A 68 4.20 7.98 1.26
C ILE A 68 2.92 8.66 0.80
N PHE A 69 2.15 9.20 1.74
CA PHE A 69 0.97 9.98 1.42
C PHE A 69 1.38 11.41 1.07
N LYS A 70 1.23 11.78 -0.20
CA LYS A 70 1.55 13.11 -0.71
C LYS A 70 0.31 14.01 -0.69
N ARG A 71 0.53 15.31 -0.88
CA ARG A 71 -0.55 16.30 -1.06
C ARG A 71 -1.48 15.88 -2.20
N LYS A 72 -2.73 16.38 -2.17
CA LYS A 72 -3.78 16.08 -3.16
C LYS A 72 -4.15 14.59 -3.25
N ASN A 73 -4.01 13.84 -2.15
CA ASN A 73 -4.40 12.42 -2.08
C ASN A 73 -3.64 11.50 -3.04
N VAL A 74 -2.37 11.81 -3.28
CA VAL A 74 -1.47 11.00 -4.12
C VAL A 74 -0.74 9.99 -3.23
N ALA A 75 -0.75 8.71 -3.61
CA ALA A 75 0.09 7.69 -2.98
C ALA A 75 1.39 7.52 -3.77
N LEU A 76 2.53 7.51 -3.09
CA LEU A 76 3.81 7.05 -3.64
C LEU A 76 4.17 5.71 -2.99
N PRO A 77 3.85 4.57 -3.61
CA PRO A 77 4.23 3.26 -3.09
C PRO A 77 5.74 3.11 -3.05
N ILE A 78 6.24 2.57 -1.95
CA ILE A 78 7.68 2.35 -1.72
C ILE A 78 8.01 0.87 -1.44
N SER A 79 7.00 0.08 -1.08
CA SER A 79 7.08 -1.36 -0.91
C SER A 79 5.66 -1.95 -0.90
N ALA A 80 5.52 -3.17 -1.41
CA ALA A 80 4.34 -4.00 -1.21
C ALA A 80 4.81 -5.43 -0.95
N ARG A 81 4.08 -6.19 -0.13
CA ARG A 81 4.34 -7.60 0.14
C ARG A 81 3.07 -8.31 0.55
N GLU A 82 3.10 -9.63 0.56
CA GLU A 82 2.03 -10.41 1.16
C GLU A 82 1.93 -10.15 2.67
N MET A 83 0.69 -10.15 3.17
CA MET A 83 0.41 -10.07 4.60
C MET A 83 0.95 -11.31 5.31
N THR A 84 1.55 -11.09 6.47
CA THR A 84 1.79 -12.18 7.43
C THR A 84 0.46 -12.68 8.00
N LYS A 85 0.45 -13.88 8.59
CA LYS A 85 -0.74 -14.45 9.26
C LYS A 85 -1.33 -13.49 10.31
N ALA A 86 -0.47 -12.77 11.04
CA ALA A 86 -0.89 -11.80 12.05
C ALA A 86 -1.55 -10.57 11.43
N GLU A 87 -0.96 -10.01 10.36
CA GLU A 87 -1.53 -8.87 9.63
C GLU A 87 -2.85 -9.22 8.96
N ARG A 88 -2.96 -10.41 8.37
CA ARG A 88 -4.21 -10.90 7.80
C ARG A 88 -5.30 -11.01 8.86
N LYS A 89 -5.02 -11.65 10.00
CA LYS A 89 -5.96 -11.75 11.12
C LYS A 89 -6.39 -10.36 11.63
N PHE A 90 -5.45 -9.42 11.71
CA PHE A 90 -5.75 -8.05 12.07
C PHE A 90 -6.65 -7.37 11.05
N TYR A 91 -6.35 -7.49 9.75
CA TYR A 91 -7.14 -6.90 8.67
C TYR A 91 -8.56 -7.47 8.65
N GLU A 92 -8.71 -8.79 8.80
CA GLU A 92 -10.02 -9.46 8.84
C GLU A 92 -10.90 -9.00 10.01
N GLN A 93 -10.31 -8.59 11.14
CA GLN A 93 -11.05 -7.99 12.26
C GLN A 93 -11.46 -6.52 12.02
N LYS A 94 -10.83 -5.86 11.05
CA LYS A 94 -11.07 -4.45 10.72
C LYS A 94 -11.90 -4.25 9.45
N ARG A 95 -12.07 -5.31 8.65
CA ARG A 95 -12.82 -5.32 7.40
C ARG A 95 -14.33 -5.27 7.64
#